data_AF-A0A3C0JMS0-F1
#
_entry.id   AF-A0A3C0JMS0-F1
#
_cell.length_a   1.000
_cell.length_b   1.000
_cell.length_c   1.000
_cell.angle_alpha   90.00
_cell.angle_beta   90.00
_cell.angle_gamma   90.00
#
_symmetry.space_group_name_H-M   'P 1'
#
loop_
_entity.id
_entity.type
_entity.pdbx_description
1 polymer ?
#
loop_
_entity_poly.entity_id
_entity_poly.type
_entity_poly.pdbx_seq_one_letter_code
_entity_poly.pdbx_strand_id
1 'polypeptide(L)'
;MAIAEGTCQVQQLVRQAALADVLGASGETNASSDVVQHMDKASSDIFVDTLARSGHVAAIGCEEIEDPVIFEGDVGGGYIVLMDPLDGSSNIDVAVSIGSIFGIWQKKPGETVNDNSLL
;
A
#
# COMPACT_ATOMS: atom_id res chain seq x y z
N MET A 1 -7.95 -7.88 -10.70
CA MET A 1 -6.63 -7.40 -11.18
C MET A 1 -6.06 -6.22 -10.38
N ALA A 2 -6.74 -5.75 -9.33
CA ALA A 2 -6.34 -4.55 -8.58
C ALA A 2 -4.88 -4.53 -8.11
N ILE A 3 -4.40 -5.62 -7.51
CA ILE A 3 -3.01 -5.71 -7.03
C ILE A 3 -2.01 -5.47 -8.17
N ALA A 4 -2.20 -6.10 -9.33
CA ALA A 4 -1.31 -5.92 -10.47
C ALA A 4 -1.29 -4.46 -10.98
N GLU A 5 -2.45 -3.80 -11.01
CA GLU A 5 -2.56 -2.38 -11.37
C GLU A 5 -1.84 -1.48 -10.36
N GLY A 6 -2.07 -1.71 -9.07
CA GLY A 6 -1.40 -0.99 -7.98
C GLY A 6 0.13 -1.18 -8.02
N THR A 7 0.61 -2.42 -8.21
CA THR A 7 2.05 -2.71 -8.33
C THR A 7 2.67 -1.98 -9.51
N CYS A 8 1.99 -1.90 -10.66
CA CYS A 8 2.49 -1.14 -11.80
C CYS A 8 2.64 0.36 -11.48
N GLN A 9 1.69 0.95 -10.73
CA GLN A 9 1.74 2.35 -10.32
C GLN A 9 2.84 2.61 -9.28
N VAL A 10 2.96 1.75 -8.25
CA VAL A 10 4.04 1.84 -7.25
C VAL A 10 5.42 1.70 -7.91
N GLN A 11 5.57 0.77 -8.86
CA GLN A 11 6.82 0.65 -9.63
C GLN A 11 7.17 1.94 -10.40
N GLN A 12 6.18 2.61 -10.98
CA GLN A 12 6.40 3.89 -11.67
C GLN A 12 6.82 4.99 -10.70
N LEU A 13 6.17 5.07 -9.54
CA LEU A 13 6.50 6.00 -8.47
C LEU A 13 7.95 5.81 -8.00
N VAL A 14 8.35 4.57 -7.68
CA VAL A 14 9.72 4.23 -7.25
C VAL A 14 10.75 4.63 -8.30
N ARG A 15 10.49 4.35 -9.59
CA ARG A 15 11.40 4.72 -10.68
C ARG A 15 11.56 6.24 -10.82
N GLN A 16 10.47 6.99 -10.63
CA GLN A 16 10.50 8.45 -10.70
C GLN A 16 11.27 9.05 -9.51
N ALA A 17 11.07 8.53 -8.31
CA ALA A 17 11.81 8.94 -7.12
C ALA A 17 13.32 8.72 -7.30
N ALA A 18 13.71 7.54 -7.78
CA ALA A 18 15.11 7.23 -8.08
C ALA A 18 15.74 8.18 -9.12
N LEU A 19 14.97 8.57 -10.15
CA LEU A 19 15.43 9.55 -11.15
C LEU A 19 15.57 10.96 -10.56
N ALA A 20 14.63 11.38 -9.71
CA ALA A 20 14.69 12.69 -9.06
C ALA A 20 15.89 12.80 -8.10
N ASP A 21 16.19 11.73 -7.36
CA ASP A 21 17.35 11.67 -6.47
C ASP A 21 18.69 11.75 -7.24
N VAL A 22 18.82 11.00 -8.34
CA VAL A 22 20.01 11.07 -9.22
C VAL A 22 20.23 12.48 -9.78
N LEU A 23 19.16 13.23 -10.07
CA LEU A 23 19.24 14.59 -10.59
C LEU A 23 19.38 15.67 -9.49
N GLY A 24 19.04 15.33 -8.24
CA GLY A 24 18.91 16.25 -7.11
C GLY A 24 20.08 16.26 -6.12
N ALA A 25 21.14 15.46 -6.35
CA ALA A 25 22.29 15.25 -5.47
C ALA A 25 22.99 16.56 -5.01
N SER A 26 22.40 17.19 -4.01
CA SER A 26 22.91 18.34 -3.26
C SER A 26 22.85 18.05 -1.76
N GLY A 27 23.30 16.86 -1.35
CA GLY A 27 23.93 16.62 -0.04
C GLY A 27 23.13 16.82 1.25
N GLU A 28 21.83 17.14 1.23
CA GLU A 28 21.06 17.33 2.46
C GLU A 28 20.46 16.01 2.97
N THR A 29 21.06 15.49 4.05
CA THR A 29 20.75 14.20 4.69
C THR A 29 19.35 14.10 5.29
N ASN A 30 18.62 15.22 5.43
CA ASN A 30 17.24 15.23 5.92
C ASN A 30 16.22 14.88 4.82
N ALA A 31 16.62 14.86 3.55
CA ALA A 31 15.72 14.59 2.43
C ALA A 31 15.35 13.09 2.28
N SER A 32 16.20 12.16 2.73
CA SER A 32 15.98 10.71 2.50
C SER A 32 14.81 10.15 3.32
N SER A 33 14.72 10.49 4.62
CA SER A 33 13.62 10.02 5.48
C SER A 33 12.26 10.56 5.04
N ASP A 34 12.22 11.80 4.59
CA ASP A 34 10.98 12.43 4.13
C ASP A 34 10.50 11.82 2.80
N VAL A 35 11.44 11.48 1.90
CA VAL A 35 11.12 10.77 0.64
C VAL A 35 10.60 9.38 0.94
N VAL A 36 11.24 8.61 1.83
CA VAL A 36 10.79 7.28 2.22
C VAL A 36 9.36 7.34 2.77
N GLN A 37 9.12 8.19 3.76
CA GLN A 37 7.78 8.36 4.34
C GLN A 37 6.73 8.78 3.31
N HIS A 38 7.11 9.65 2.36
CA HIS A 38 6.22 10.05 1.28
C HIS A 38 5.89 8.88 0.35
N MET A 39 6.88 8.05 0.02
CA MET A 39 6.70 6.88 -0.83
C MET A 39 5.85 5.79 -0.16
N ASP A 40 6.04 5.57 1.13
CA ASP A 40 5.22 4.65 1.92
C ASP A 40 3.76 5.09 1.89
N LYS A 41 3.49 6.36 2.23
CA LYS A 41 2.14 6.94 2.17
C LYS A 41 1.52 6.84 0.77
N ALA A 42 2.26 7.20 -0.26
CA ALA A 42 1.75 7.17 -1.63
C ALA A 42 1.47 5.75 -2.12
N SER A 43 2.29 4.76 -1.72
CA SER A 43 2.06 3.35 -2.04
C SER A 43 0.80 2.81 -1.36
N SER A 44 0.57 3.19 -0.10
CA SER A 44 -0.67 2.89 0.63
C SER A 44 -1.89 3.45 -0.09
N ASP A 45 -1.87 4.73 -0.46
CA ASP A 45 -2.98 5.41 -1.14
C ASP A 45 -3.31 4.73 -2.48
N ILE A 46 -2.29 4.36 -3.26
CA ILE A 46 -2.45 3.64 -4.55
C ILE A 46 -3.14 2.29 -4.34
N PHE A 47 -2.70 1.50 -3.36
CA PHE A 47 -3.30 0.19 -3.13
C PHE A 47 -4.72 0.31 -2.56
N VAL A 48 -4.97 1.26 -1.66
CA VAL A 48 -6.32 1.53 -1.14
C VAL A 48 -7.27 1.88 -2.28
N ASP A 49 -6.91 2.82 -3.17
CA ASP A 49 -7.78 3.22 -4.30
C ASP A 49 -8.04 2.05 -5.26
N THR A 50 -6.98 1.35 -5.68
CA THR A 50 -7.10 0.24 -6.64
C THR A 50 -7.91 -0.94 -6.09
N LEU A 51 -7.73 -1.27 -4.81
CA LEU A 51 -8.50 -2.32 -4.13
C LEU A 51 -9.96 -1.89 -3.89
N ALA A 52 -10.20 -0.64 -3.49
CA ALA A 52 -11.55 -0.08 -3.34
C ALA A 52 -12.34 -0.18 -4.65
N ARG A 53 -11.73 0.28 -5.76
CA ARG A 53 -12.32 0.26 -7.10
C ARG A 53 -12.59 -1.13 -7.65
N SER A 54 -11.97 -2.18 -7.08
CA SER A 54 -12.22 -3.55 -7.49
C SER A 54 -13.63 -4.03 -7.18
N GLY A 55 -14.30 -3.43 -6.18
CA GLY A 55 -15.62 -3.85 -5.70
C GLY A 55 -15.65 -5.24 -5.05
N HIS A 56 -14.49 -5.81 -4.73
CA HIS A 56 -14.37 -7.15 -4.14
C HIS A 56 -13.82 -7.15 -2.72
N VAL A 57 -13.35 -6.01 -2.22
CA VAL A 57 -12.70 -5.87 -0.92
C VAL A 57 -13.66 -5.24 0.07
N ALA A 58 -13.82 -5.87 1.23
CA ALA A 58 -14.67 -5.39 2.33
C ALA A 58 -13.88 -4.58 3.35
N ALA A 59 -12.60 -4.92 3.58
CA ALA A 59 -11.70 -4.10 4.38
C ALA A 59 -10.23 -4.29 3.98
N ILE A 60 -9.44 -3.26 4.27
CA ILE A 60 -8.00 -3.24 4.10
C ILE A 60 -7.34 -2.87 5.43
N GLY A 61 -6.35 -3.65 5.85
CA GLY A 61 -5.34 -3.23 6.82
C GLY A 61 -4.02 -2.95 6.11
N CYS A 62 -3.32 -1.92 6.56
CA CYS A 62 -2.09 -1.46 5.95
C CYS A 62 -1.11 -1.07 7.06
N GLU A 63 0.17 -1.43 6.93
CA GLU A 63 1.21 -1.02 7.88
C GLU A 63 1.23 0.50 8.14
N GLU A 64 0.97 1.29 7.10
CA GLU A 64 1.04 2.76 7.14
C GLU A 64 -0.27 3.44 7.57
N ILE A 65 -1.32 2.68 7.88
CA ILE A 65 -2.64 3.22 8.25
C ILE A 65 -3.04 2.63 9.60
N GLU A 66 -3.21 3.50 10.60
CA GLU A 66 -3.53 3.09 11.98
C GLU A 66 -4.87 2.35 12.08
N ASP A 67 -5.90 2.87 11.41
CA ASP A 67 -7.24 2.28 11.42
C ASP A 67 -7.55 1.53 10.11
N PRO A 68 -8.26 0.39 10.18
CA PRO A 68 -8.75 -0.31 8.99
C PRO A 68 -9.54 0.60 8.05
N VAL A 69 -9.30 0.45 6.74
CA VAL A 69 -10.18 1.02 5.72
C VAL A 69 -11.32 0.04 5.49
N ILE A 70 -12.51 0.36 6.00
CA ILE A 70 -13.72 -0.46 5.86
C ILE A 70 -14.59 0.12 4.75
N PHE A 71 -14.97 -0.70 3.78
CA PHE A 71 -15.84 -0.28 2.68
C PHE A 71 -17.30 -0.60 3.01
N GLU A 72 -18.15 0.42 2.97
CA GLU A 72 -19.59 0.26 3.18
C GLU A 72 -20.26 -0.45 2.00
N GLY A 73 -21.12 -1.42 2.30
CA GLY A 73 -21.89 -2.17 1.31
C GLY A 73 -21.86 -3.68 1.57
N ASP A 74 -22.90 -4.40 1.13
CA ASP A 74 -22.89 -5.86 1.16
C ASP A 74 -22.02 -6.37 0.00
N VAL A 75 -20.71 -6.38 0.21
CA VAL A 75 -19.79 -7.14 -0.63
C VAL A 75 -20.01 -8.62 -0.26
N GLY A 76 -21.08 -9.20 -0.78
CA GLY A 76 -21.44 -10.60 -0.53
C GLY A 76 -20.28 -11.52 -0.91
N GLY A 77 -19.62 -12.10 0.09
CA GLY A 77 -18.40 -12.90 -0.11
C GLY A 77 -17.14 -12.10 -0.46
N GLY A 78 -17.05 -10.83 -0.08
CA GLY A 78 -15.88 -9.98 -0.27
C GLY A 78 -14.63 -10.45 0.49
N TYR A 79 -13.49 -9.82 0.19
CA TYR A 79 -12.19 -10.15 0.74
C TYR A 79 -11.73 -9.14 1.79
N ILE A 80 -10.98 -9.62 2.77
CA ILE A 80 -10.19 -8.81 3.69
C ILE A 80 -8.74 -8.89 3.22
N VAL A 81 -8.12 -7.73 3.04
CA VAL A 81 -6.72 -7.63 2.57
C VAL A 81 -5.88 -7.00 3.67
N LEU A 82 -4.78 -7.64 4.05
CA LEU A 82 -3.72 -7.02 4.85
C LEU A 82 -2.52 -6.78 3.93
N MET A 83 -1.88 -5.63 4.06
CA MET A 83 -0.74 -5.31 3.21
C MET A 83 0.38 -4.57 3.94
N ASP A 84 1.60 -4.89 3.55
CA ASP A 84 2.72 -3.96 3.59
C ASP A 84 2.86 -3.41 2.16
N PRO A 85 2.53 -2.12 1.94
CA PRO A 85 2.47 -1.53 0.61
C PRO A 85 3.84 -1.33 -0.02
N LEU A 86 4.90 -1.19 0.79
CA LEU A 86 6.26 -0.93 0.33
C LEU A 86 7.31 -1.51 1.31
N ASP A 87 7.44 -2.84 1.32
CA ASP A 87 8.43 -3.55 2.13
C ASP A 87 9.85 -3.13 1.75
N GLY A 88 10.63 -2.82 2.78
CA GLY A 88 12.02 -2.41 2.63
C GLY A 88 12.21 -1.01 2.08
N SER A 89 11.23 -0.10 2.23
CA SER A 89 11.28 1.29 1.77
C SER A 89 12.54 2.05 2.20
N SER A 90 13.07 1.77 3.39
CA SER A 90 14.38 2.26 3.86
C SER A 90 15.58 1.94 2.95
N ASN A 91 15.44 1.03 1.98
CA ASN A 91 16.49 0.66 1.04
C ASN A 91 16.36 1.33 -0.35
N ILE A 92 15.41 2.27 -0.51
CA ILE A 92 15.17 2.97 -1.79
C ILE A 92 16.43 3.71 -2.28
N ASP A 93 17.12 4.39 -1.37
CA ASP A 93 18.30 5.21 -1.65
C ASP A 93 19.54 4.40 -2.03
N VAL A 94 19.67 3.19 -1.51
CA VAL A 94 20.76 2.25 -1.82
C VAL A 94 20.44 1.29 -2.97
N ALA A 95 19.29 1.47 -3.63
CA ALA A 95 18.86 0.70 -4.80
C ALA A 95 18.87 -0.84 -4.60
N VAL A 96 18.55 -1.29 -3.39
CA VAL A 96 18.31 -2.71 -3.10
C VAL A 96 16.87 -3.06 -3.45
N SER A 97 16.59 -4.36 -3.66
CA SER A 97 15.24 -4.84 -3.92
C SER A 97 14.28 -4.45 -2.79
N ILE A 98 13.13 -3.90 -3.20
CA ILE A 98 11.97 -3.58 -2.37
C ILE A 98 10.73 -4.24 -3.00
N GLY A 99 9.62 -4.30 -2.28
CA GLY A 99 8.42 -4.99 -2.78
C GLY A 99 7.13 -4.56 -2.10
N SER A 100 6.05 -5.29 -2.37
CA SER A 100 4.77 -5.14 -1.68
C SER A 100 4.29 -6.52 -1.26
N ILE A 101 3.75 -6.65 -0.05
CA ILE A 101 3.32 -7.92 0.55
C ILE A 101 1.82 -7.86 0.79
N PHE A 102 1.11 -8.95 0.45
CA PHE A 102 -0.35 -9.05 0.61
C PHE A 102 -0.74 -10.36 1.26
N GLY A 103 -1.62 -10.28 2.26
CA GLY A 103 -2.44 -11.38 2.74
C GLY A 103 -3.90 -11.18 2.34
N ILE A 104 -4.57 -12.23 1.88
CA ILE A 104 -5.96 -12.15 1.39
C ILE A 104 -6.79 -13.25 2.06
N TRP A 105 -7.86 -12.84 2.75
CA TRP A 105 -8.81 -13.73 3.40
C TRP A 105 -10.20 -13.50 2.85
N GLN A 106 -10.99 -14.58 2.77
CA GLN A 106 -12.40 -14.46 2.42
C GLN A 106 -13.21 -14.09 3.67
N LYS A 107 -14.05 -13.06 3.58
CA LYS A 107 -15.00 -12.72 4.64
C LYS A 107 -15.98 -13.86 4.85
N LYS A 108 -16.25 -14.21 6.11
CA LYS A 108 -17.26 -15.25 6.40
C LYS A 108 -18.67 -14.76 6.06
N PRO A 109 -19.56 -15.64 5.58
CA PRO A 109 -20.95 -15.28 5.37
C PRO A 109 -21.59 -14.72 6.65
N GLY A 110 -22.27 -13.57 6.56
CA GLY A 110 -22.92 -12.90 7.70
C GLY A 110 -21.98 -12.19 8.67
N GLU A 111 -20.67 -12.20 8.44
CA GLU A 111 -19.70 -11.46 9.24
C GLU A 111 -19.83 -9.96 8.97
N THR A 112 -19.92 -9.19 10.06
CA THR A 112 -19.86 -7.73 10.03
C THR A 112 -18.41 -7.31 10.24
N VAL A 113 -17.84 -6.62 9.26
CA VAL A 113 -16.48 -6.11 9.34
C VAL A 113 -16.46 -4.85 10.20
N ASN A 114 -15.57 -4.80 11.18
CA ASN A 114 -15.36 -3.69 12.09
C ASN A 114 -13.86 -3.56 12.41
N ASP A 115 -13.50 -2.60 13.26
CA ASP A 115 -12.09 -2.27 13.53
C ASP A 115 -11.31 -3.44 14.15
N ASN A 116 -12.00 -4.39 14.80
CA ASN A 116 -11.38 -5.59 15.37
C ASN A 116 -11.30 -6.76 14.39
N SER A 117 -11.83 -6.63 13.17
CA SER A 117 -11.85 -7.72 12.18
C SER A 117 -10.48 -8.00 11.56
N LEU A 118 -9.48 -7.16 11.83
CA LEU A 118 -8.10 -7.29 11.31
C LEU A 118 -7.08 -7.77 12.36
N LEU A 119 -7.52 -8.10 13.58
CA LEU A 119 -6.70 -8.58 14.70
C LEU A 119 -6.82 -10.10 14.90
#